data_AF-A0A0N4WT95-F1
#
_entry.id   AF-A0A0N4WT95-F1
#
_cell.length_a   1.000
_cell.length_b   1.000
_cell.length_c   1.000
_cell.angle_alpha   90.00
_cell.angle_beta   90.00
_cell.angle_gamma   90.00
#
_symmetry.space_group_name_H-M   'P 1'
#
loop_
_entity.id
_entity.type
_entity.pdbx_description
1 polymer ?
#
loop_
_entity_poly.entity_id
_entity_poly.type
_entity_poly.pdbx_seq_one_letter_code
_entity_poly.pdbx_strand_id
1 'polypeptide(L)'
;LVNAIQAGTVKKIMKPISNFNCLENLNQFTTACRNFGVKDEETFQSVDLFDGRDLFSVCVTLQSLARKVEKTHNVTPPKQVAKESIMNA
;
A
#
# COMPACT_ATOMS: atom_id res chain seq x y z
N LEU A 1 -0.33 -4.87 -6.15
CA LEU A 1 -1.14 -5.22 -4.96
C LEU A 1 -2.62 -4.90 -5.15
N VAL A 2 -3.02 -3.62 -5.23
CA VAL A 2 -4.45 -3.21 -5.28
C VAL A 2 -5.26 -3.85 -6.41
N ASN A 3 -4.67 -4.04 -7.60
CA ASN A 3 -5.31 -4.75 -8.72
C ASN A 3 -5.54 -6.25 -8.47
N ALA A 4 -4.75 -6.87 -7.60
CA ALA A 4 -4.94 -8.27 -7.23
C ALA A 4 -6.07 -8.43 -6.20
N ILE A 5 -6.35 -7.38 -5.42
CA ILE A 5 -7.48 -7.34 -4.48
C ILE A 5 -8.79 -7.11 -5.24
N GLN A 6 -8.80 -6.09 -6.11
CA GLN A 6 -9.92 -5.79 -6.98
C GLN A 6 -9.39 -5.45 -8.37
N ALA A 7 -9.77 -6.25 -9.36
CA ALA A 7 -9.34 -6.06 -10.73
C ALA A 7 -9.79 -4.68 -11.26
N GLY A 8 -8.90 -4.00 -12.00
CA GLY A 8 -9.21 -2.72 -12.63
C GLY A 8 -9.16 -1.49 -11.73
N THR A 9 -8.79 -1.62 -10.44
CA THR A 9 -8.65 -0.48 -9.52
C THR A 9 -7.64 0.55 -10.01
N VAL A 10 -6.48 0.09 -10.51
CA VAL A 10 -5.46 0.88 -11.20
C VAL A 10 -5.45 0.44 -12.65
N LYS A 11 -5.98 1.27 -13.55
CA LYS A 11 -6.15 0.94 -14.97
C LYS A 11 -4.84 0.86 -15.74
N LYS A 12 -3.88 1.73 -15.41
CA LYS A 12 -2.61 1.85 -16.14
C LYS A 12 -1.46 2.02 -15.17
N ILE A 13 -0.67 0.97 -15.03
CA ILE A 13 0.60 1.02 -14.29
C ILE A 13 1.66 1.63 -15.21
N MET A 14 2.27 2.73 -14.79
CA MET A 14 3.33 3.38 -15.54
C MET A 14 4.63 2.58 -15.42
N LYS A 15 5.38 2.43 -16.52
CA LYS A 15 6.72 1.86 -16.45
C LYS A 15 7.63 2.86 -15.69
N PRO A 16 8.46 2.40 -14.73
CA PRO A 16 9.30 3.26 -13.89
C PRO A 16 10.52 3.77 -14.67
N ILE A 17 10.27 4.56 -15.72
CA ILE A 17 11.29 5.16 -16.59
C ILE A 17 11.72 6.52 -16.05
N SER A 18 10.82 7.22 -15.33
CA SER A 18 11.07 8.52 -14.73
C SER A 18 10.59 8.57 -13.28
N ASN A 19 11.16 9.48 -12.49
CA ASN A 19 10.71 9.74 -11.12
C ASN A 19 9.21 10.07 -11.07
N PHE A 20 8.73 10.85 -12.04
CA PHE A 20 7.32 11.17 -12.18
C PHE A 20 6.45 9.91 -12.33
N ASN A 21 6.84 8.96 -13.18
CA ASN A 21 6.09 7.71 -13.35
C ASN A 21 6.06 6.87 -12.06
N CYS A 22 7.17 6.86 -11.30
CA CYS A 22 7.23 6.18 -10.01
C CYS A 22 6.29 6.83 -8.99
N LEU A 23 6.38 8.15 -8.81
CA LEU A 23 5.52 8.91 -7.89
C LEU A 23 4.04 8.76 -8.25
N GLU A 24 3.72 8.79 -9.54
CA GLU A 24 2.36 8.64 -10.04
C GLU A 24 1.80 7.23 -9.75
N ASN A 25 2.59 6.17 -9.90
CA ASN A 25 2.17 4.83 -9.48
C ASN A 25 1.89 4.75 -7.97
N LEU A 26 2.68 5.44 -7.14
CA LEU A 26 2.46 5.50 -5.70
C LEU A 26 1.19 6.29 -5.35
N ASN A 27 0.93 7.40 -6.02
CA ASN A 27 -0.30 8.17 -5.85
C ASN A 27 -1.55 7.37 -6.24
N GLN A 28 -1.47 6.59 -7.34
CA GLN A 28 -2.55 5.70 -7.74
C GLN A 28 -2.79 4.60 -6.69
N PHE A 29 -1.73 4.07 -6.08
CA PHE A 29 -1.84 3.10 -5.00
C PHE A 29 -2.52 3.70 -3.75
N THR A 30 -2.10 4.87 -3.29
CA THR A 30 -2.68 5.48 -2.07
C THR A 30 -4.12 5.92 -2.30
N THR A 31 -4.45 6.42 -3.49
CA THR A 31 -5.83 6.71 -3.90
C THR A 31 -6.71 5.46 -3.88
N ALA A 32 -6.20 4.33 -4.39
CA ALA A 32 -6.90 3.05 -4.31
C ALA A 32 -7.13 2.60 -2.86
N CYS A 33 -6.16 2.79 -1.96
CA CYS A 33 -6.31 2.47 -0.55
C CYS A 33 -7.44 3.27 0.11
N ARG A 34 -7.55 4.58 -0.20
CA ARG A 34 -8.67 5.43 0.26
C ARG A 34 -10.01 4.90 -0.21
N ASN A 35 -10.10 4.48 -1.48
CA ASN A 35 -11.32 3.90 -2.04
C ASN A 35 -11.71 2.57 -1.37
N PHE A 36 -10.74 1.81 -0.87
CA PHE A 36 -10.98 0.62 -0.05
C PHE A 36 -11.31 0.95 1.43
N GLY A 37 -11.42 2.23 1.79
CA GLY A 37 -11.85 2.67 3.10
C GLY A 37 -10.72 2.80 4.14
N VAL A 38 -9.47 2.85 3.70
CA VAL A 38 -8.34 3.28 4.54
C VAL A 38 -8.46 4.78 4.79
N LYS A 39 -8.28 5.22 6.04
CA LYS A 39 -8.34 6.64 6.38
C LYS A 39 -7.15 7.39 5.79
N ASP A 40 -7.33 8.65 5.43
CA ASP A 40 -6.25 9.47 4.86
C ASP A 40 -5.07 9.62 5.83
N GLU A 41 -5.35 9.76 7.13
CA GLU A 41 -4.38 9.76 8.24
C GLU A 41 -3.50 8.49 8.30
N GLU A 42 -4.00 7.38 7.76
CA GLU A 42 -3.29 6.09 7.72
C GLU A 42 -2.63 5.84 6.36
N THR A 43 -2.71 6.79 5.42
CA THR A 43 -2.04 6.72 4.11
C THR A 43 -0.70 7.46 4.12
N PHE A 44 0.28 6.92 3.41
CA PHE A 44 1.56 7.58 3.16
C PHE A 44 1.49 8.55 1.97
N GLN A 45 2.42 9.49 1.87
CA GLN A 45 2.64 10.32 0.68
C GLN A 45 3.70 9.67 -0.22
N SER A 46 3.61 9.83 -1.54
CA SER A 46 4.49 9.14 -2.49
C SER A 46 6.00 9.30 -2.21
N VAL A 47 6.40 10.47 -1.75
CA VAL A 47 7.77 10.81 -1.31
C VAL A 47 8.23 10.06 -0.05
N ASP A 48 7.32 9.60 0.80
CA ASP A 48 7.67 8.87 2.03
C ASP A 48 8.25 7.48 1.70
N LEU A 49 7.77 6.87 0.61
CA LEU A 49 8.34 5.65 0.05
C LEU A 49 9.43 5.93 -1.00
N PHE A 50 9.21 6.91 -1.89
CA PHE A 50 10.13 7.18 -3.00
C PHE A 50 11.50 7.70 -2.52
N ASP A 51 11.51 8.66 -1.60
CA ASP A 51 12.73 9.20 -1.00
C ASP A 51 13.04 8.57 0.38
N GLY A 52 12.23 7.61 0.82
CA GLY A 52 12.42 6.88 2.08
C GLY A 52 12.27 7.75 3.34
N ARG A 53 11.51 8.84 3.28
CA ARG A 53 11.39 9.81 4.39
C ARG A 53 10.64 9.26 5.60
N ASP A 54 9.65 8.40 5.35
CA ASP A 54 8.86 7.77 6.41
C ASP A 54 8.34 6.40 5.94
N LEU A 55 9.16 5.37 6.13
CA LEU A 55 8.76 3.99 5.85
C LEU A 55 7.78 3.42 6.88
N PHE A 56 7.65 4.07 8.06
CA PHE A 56 6.70 3.63 9.07
C PHE A 56 5.27 3.89 8.61
N SER A 57 4.98 5.08 8.05
CA SER A 57 3.67 5.38 7.46
C SER A 57 3.30 4.39 6.35
N VAL A 58 4.27 3.98 5.51
CA VAL A 58 4.06 2.96 4.46
C VAL A 58 3.61 1.63 5.07
N CYS A 59 4.29 1.17 6.13
CA CYS A 59 3.90 -0.04 6.86
C CYS A 59 2.49 0.08 7.46
N VAL A 60 2.17 1.23 8.07
CA VAL A 60 0.83 1.51 8.63
C VAL A 60 -0.23 1.44 7.53
N THR A 61 0.00 2.05 6.36
CA THR A 61 -0.95 1.99 5.24
C THR A 61 -1.21 0.56 4.78
N LEU A 62 -0.16 -0.27 4.67
CA LEU A 62 -0.31 -1.67 4.28
C LEU A 62 -1.12 -2.48 5.31
N GLN A 63 -0.87 -2.24 6.61
CA GLN A 63 -1.65 -2.88 7.69
C GLN A 63 -3.10 -2.42 7.69
N SER A 64 -3.37 -1.12 7.52
CA SER A 64 -4.73 -0.60 7.45
C SER A 64 -5.47 -1.09 6.21
N LEU A 65 -4.80 -1.19 5.06
CA LEU A 65 -5.35 -1.80 3.85
C LEU A 65 -5.74 -3.27 4.10
N ALA A 66 -4.84 -4.07 4.69
CA ALA A 66 -5.11 -5.48 4.97
C ALA A 66 -6.37 -5.67 5.84
N ARG A 67 -6.50 -4.89 6.92
CA ARG A 67 -7.68 -4.92 7.81
C ARG A 67 -8.98 -4.51 7.11
N LYS A 68 -8.92 -3.59 6.14
CA LYS A 68 -10.10 -3.12 5.40
C LYS A 68 -10.54 -4.13 4.35
N VAL A 69 -9.58 -4.64 3.60
CA VAL A 69 -9.79 -5.60 2.52
C VAL A 69 -10.29 -6.95 3.03
N GLU A 70 -9.83 -7.39 4.21
CA GLU A 70 -10.38 -8.57 4.88
C GLU A 70 -11.89 -8.42 5.13
N LYS A 71 -12.32 -7.24 5.58
CA LYS A 71 -13.73 -6.94 5.87
C LYS A 71 -14.59 -6.75 4.62
N THR A 72 -14.05 -6.15 3.56
CA THR A 72 -14.84 -5.79 2.37
C THR A 72 -14.78 -6.81 1.25
N HIS A 73 -13.68 -7.55 1.11
CA HIS A 73 -13.43 -8.45 -0.02
C HIS A 73 -13.22 -9.92 0.40
N ASN A 74 -13.35 -10.26 1.69
CA ASN A 74 -13.08 -11.62 2.22
C ASN A 74 -11.71 -12.19 1.80
N VAL A 75 -10.74 -11.31 1.51
CA VAL A 75 -9.37 -11.72 1.21
C VAL A 75 -8.65 -11.90 2.53
N THR A 76 -8.18 -13.13 2.80
CA THR A 76 -7.40 -13.41 3.99
C THR A 76 -6.12 -12.58 3.97
N PRO A 77 -5.83 -11.77 5.00
CA PRO A 77 -4.61 -11.00 5.04
C PRO A 77 -3.40 -11.94 5.08
N PRO A 78 -2.27 -11.55 4.46
CA PRO A 78 -1.06 -12.36 4.51
C PRO A 78 -0.62 -12.57 5.96
N LYS A 79 -0.20 -13.79 6.30
CA LYS A 79 0.36 -14.10 7.62
C LYS A 79 1.54 -13.17 7.89
N GLN A 80 1.42 -12.33 8.89
CA GLN A 80 2.51 -11.46 9.32
C GLN A 80 3.59 -12.31 9.98
N VAL A 81 4.86 -12.01 9.68
CA VAL A 81 6.00 -12.64 10.33
C VAL A 81 6.04 -12.18 11.79
N ALA A 82 6.28 -13.12 12.71
CA ALA A 82 6.35 -12.81 14.13
C ALA A 82 7.52 -11.86 14.41
N LYS A 83 7.33 -10.92 15.34
CA LYS A 83 8.35 -9.91 15.68
C LYS A 83 9.66 -10.56 16.10
N GLU A 84 9.57 -11.68 16.83
CA GLU A 84 10.72 -12.44 17.30
C GLU A 84 11.56 -13.01 16.15
N SER A 85 10.94 -13.35 15.02
CA SER A 85 11.66 -13.87 13.85
C SER A 85 12.42 -12.79 13.08
N ILE A 86 12.03 -11.52 13.21
CA ILE A 86 12.67 -10.39 12.52
C ILE A 86 13.84 -9.85 13.34
N MET A 87 13.71 -9.78 14.67
CA MET A 87 14.74 -9.21 15.55
C MET A 87 15.96 -10.13 15.75
N ASN A 88 15.82 -11.42 15.44
CA ASN A 88 16.86 -12.43 15.61
C ASN A 88 17.51 -12.86 14.28
N ALA A 89 17.29 -12.11 13.20
CA ALA A 89 17.78 -12.39 11.85
C ALA A 89 18.92 -11.45 11.42
#